data_AF-A0A2G1W802-F1
#
_entry.id   AF-A0A2G1W802-F1
#
_cell.length_a   1.000
_cell.length_b   1.000
_cell.length_c   1.000
_cell.angle_alpha   90.00
_cell.angle_beta   90.00
_cell.angle_gamma   90.00
#
_symmetry.space_group_name_H-M   'P 1'
#
loop_
_entity.id
_entity.type
_entity.pdbx_description
1 polymer ?
#
loop_
_entity_poly.entity_id
_entity_poly.type
_entity_poly.pdbx_seq_one_letter_code
_entity_poly.pdbx_strand_id
1 'polypeptide(L)'
;MANQHVRFQFYDGFRSRSIDPLEVIERYQSVHQYRPAMIDQAINGDSQSILTLSEIVRFAFDVSFINERGRGMTRLDCVQLAHRFDSWIRTLQTKQQQR
;
A
#
# COMPACT_ATOMS: atom_id res chain seq x y z
N MET A 1 -9.63 -10.04 26.59
CA MET A 1 -9.99 -10.49 25.23
C MET A 1 -8.88 -10.02 24.31
N ALA A 2 -8.13 -10.95 23.69
CA ALA A 2 -7.08 -10.56 22.77
C ALA A 2 -7.72 -9.91 21.54
N ASN A 3 -7.59 -8.58 21.41
CA ASN A 3 -7.88 -7.92 20.15
C ASN A 3 -6.98 -8.58 19.10
N GLN A 4 -7.56 -9.41 18.23
CA GLN A 4 -6.88 -9.83 17.00
C GLN A 4 -6.67 -8.56 16.19
N HIS A 5 -5.53 -7.91 16.36
CA HIS A 5 -5.09 -6.81 15.51
C HIS A 5 -4.93 -7.38 14.11
N VAL A 6 -5.93 -7.14 13.27
CA VAL A 6 -5.95 -7.63 11.89
C VAL A 6 -4.77 -6.98 11.16
N ARG A 7 -3.76 -7.79 10.81
CA ARG A 7 -2.55 -7.32 10.11
C ARG A 7 -2.71 -7.46 8.60
N PHE A 8 -2.19 -6.50 7.86
CA PHE A 8 -2.07 -6.62 6.40
C PHE A 8 -0.74 -7.28 6.04
N GLN A 9 -0.78 -8.42 5.34
CA GLN A 9 0.41 -9.19 4.96
C GLN A 9 0.78 -8.96 3.50
N PHE A 10 2.05 -8.72 3.18
CA PHE A 10 2.54 -8.44 1.82
C PHE A 10 3.97 -8.94 1.59
N TYR A 11 4.41 -9.03 0.34
CA TYR A 11 5.79 -9.34 -0.02
C TYR A 11 6.47 -8.07 -0.53
N ASP A 12 7.66 -7.74 -0.01
CA ASP A 12 8.38 -6.49 -0.31
C ASP A 12 9.50 -6.64 -1.34
N GLY A 13 9.57 -7.77 -2.03
CA GLY A 13 10.69 -8.10 -2.93
C GLY A 13 11.85 -8.82 -2.23
N PHE A 14 11.84 -8.95 -0.91
CA PHE A 14 12.83 -9.69 -0.12
C PHE A 14 12.20 -10.78 0.74
N ARG A 15 11.09 -10.46 1.39
CA ARG A 15 10.43 -11.31 2.38
C ARG A 15 8.95 -10.98 2.53
N SER A 16 8.22 -11.91 3.14
CA SER A 16 6.87 -11.64 3.61
C SER A 16 6.94 -10.73 4.84
N ARG A 17 6.11 -9.69 4.85
CA ARG A 17 5.93 -8.72 5.93
C ARG A 17 4.49 -8.66 6.36
N SER A 18 4.28 -8.17 7.57
CA SER A 18 2.97 -7.83 8.12
C SER A 18 3.04 -6.45 8.75
N ILE A 19 2.08 -5.59 8.45
CA ILE A 19 2.02 -4.22 8.97
C ILE A 19 0.68 -3.95 9.64
N ASP A 20 0.68 -3.04 10.61
CA ASP A 20 -0.57 -2.49 11.13
C ASP A 20 -1.22 -1.61 10.03
N PRO A 21 -2.46 -1.89 9.61
CA PRO A 21 -3.11 -1.04 8.62
C PRO A 21 -3.31 0.41 9.07
N LEU A 22 -3.47 0.67 10.37
CA LEU A 22 -3.60 2.05 10.87
C LEU A 22 -2.31 2.84 10.65
N GLU A 23 -1.15 2.21 10.89
CA GLU A 23 0.17 2.81 10.65
C GLU A 23 0.35 3.21 9.18
N VAL A 24 -0.13 2.39 8.24
CA VAL A 24 -0.12 2.73 6.81
C VAL A 24 -1.05 3.89 6.49
N ILE A 25 -2.27 3.90 7.04
CA ILE A 25 -3.25 4.96 6.81
C ILE A 25 -2.73 6.30 7.34
N GLU A 26 -2.18 6.33 8.55
CA GLU A 26 -1.57 7.52 9.14
C GLU A 26 -0.42 8.03 8.27
N ARG A 27 0.44 7.13 7.78
CA ARG A 27 1.53 7.51 6.86
C ARG A 27 1.02 8.04 5.53
N TYR A 28 -0.01 7.43 4.93
CA TYR A 28 -0.66 7.99 3.73
C TYR A 28 -1.20 9.39 3.97
N GLN A 29 -1.90 9.61 5.08
CA GLN A 29 -2.46 10.92 5.44
C GLN A 29 -1.38 11.97 5.71
N SER A 30 -0.21 11.56 6.21
CA SER A 30 0.93 12.44 6.44
C SER A 30 1.58 12.94 5.14
N VAL A 31 1.36 12.26 4.00
CA VAL A 31 1.89 12.69 2.71
C VAL A 31 0.87 13.58 2.02
N HIS A 32 1.11 14.90 2.02
CA HIS A 32 0.22 15.91 1.41
C HIS A 32 -0.19 15.65 -0.05
N GLN A 33 0.59 14.86 -0.78
CA GLN A 33 0.33 14.55 -2.19
C GLN A 33 -0.60 13.35 -2.38
N TYR A 34 -0.87 12.53 -1.36
CA TYR A 34 -1.72 11.36 -1.51
C TYR A 34 -3.18 11.75 -1.79
N ARG A 35 -3.73 11.24 -2.89
CA ARG A 35 -5.15 11.35 -3.22
C ARG A 35 -5.68 9.97 -3.56
N PRO A 36 -6.84 9.52 -3.01
CA PRO A 36 -7.37 8.19 -3.31
C PRO A 36 -7.49 7.88 -4.81
N ALA A 37 -7.86 8.87 -5.63
CA ALA A 37 -7.97 8.75 -7.07
C ALA A 37 -6.64 8.43 -7.80
N MET A 38 -5.48 8.62 -7.16
CA MET A 38 -4.18 8.28 -7.74
C MET A 38 -4.01 6.79 -8.00
N ILE A 39 -4.69 5.94 -7.21
CA ILE A 39 -4.66 4.48 -7.43
C ILE A 39 -5.25 4.16 -8.80
N ASP A 40 -6.45 4.67 -9.09
CA ASP A 40 -7.12 4.45 -10.37
C ASP A 40 -6.35 5.07 -11.54
N GLN A 41 -5.81 6.28 -11.36
CA GLN A 41 -4.97 6.93 -12.38
C GLN A 41 -3.72 6.11 -12.70
N ALA A 42 -3.04 5.59 -11.68
CA ALA A 42 -1.85 4.75 -11.86
C ALA A 42 -2.19 3.41 -12.55
N ILE A 43 -3.31 2.77 -12.21
CA ILE A 43 -3.78 1.54 -12.87
C ILE A 43 -4.06 1.79 -14.35
N ASN A 44 -4.57 2.97 -14.71
CA ASN A 44 -4.81 3.38 -16.09
C ASN A 44 -3.53 3.80 -16.85
N GLY A 45 -2.35 3.66 -16.24
CA GLY A 45 -1.08 3.95 -16.89
C GLY A 45 -0.61 5.40 -16.80
N ASP A 46 -1.24 6.24 -15.99
CA ASP A 46 -0.77 7.62 -15.79
C ASP A 46 0.62 7.61 -15.13
N SER A 47 1.63 8.01 -15.90
CA SER A 47 3.03 7.90 -15.48
C SER A 47 3.34 8.74 -14.24
N GLN A 48 2.73 9.92 -14.12
CA GLN A 48 2.93 10.78 -12.96
C GLN A 48 2.32 10.17 -11.69
N SER A 49 1.14 9.57 -11.80
CA SER A 49 0.48 8.85 -10.70
C SER A 49 1.26 7.60 -10.32
N ILE A 50 1.80 6.84 -11.27
CA ILE A 50 2.67 5.69 -10.98
C ILE A 50 3.90 6.14 -10.18
N LEU A 51 4.60 7.18 -10.63
CA LEU A 51 5.79 7.70 -9.94
C LEU A 51 5.44 8.15 -8.52
N THR A 52 4.43 9.02 -8.40
CA THR A 52 4.03 9.61 -7.11
C THR A 52 3.53 8.55 -6.14
N LEU A 53 2.63 7.67 -6.58
CA LEU A 53 2.08 6.60 -5.75
C LEU A 53 3.16 5.61 -5.32
N SER A 54 4.10 5.27 -6.21
CA SER A 54 5.19 4.36 -5.86
C SER A 54 6.09 4.90 -4.75
N GLU A 55 6.38 6.20 -4.72
CA GLU A 55 7.14 6.84 -3.64
C GLU A 55 6.33 6.88 -2.34
N ILE A 56 5.03 7.20 -2.42
CA ILE A 56 4.14 7.20 -1.25
C ILE A 56 4.10 5.80 -0.62
N VAL A 57 3.94 4.75 -1.44
CA VAL A 57 3.94 3.36 -0.98
C VAL A 57 5.29 2.98 -0.39
N ARG A 58 6.40 3.39 -1.04
CA ARG A 58 7.75 3.17 -0.54
C ARG A 58 7.90 3.69 0.89
N PHE A 59 7.44 4.91 1.14
CA PHE A 59 7.45 5.52 2.46
C PHE A 59 6.48 4.85 3.44
N ALA A 60 5.21 4.68 3.05
CA ALA A 60 4.16 4.21 3.95
C ALA A 60 4.36 2.76 4.39
N PHE A 61 4.79 1.90 3.46
CA PHE A 61 5.06 0.48 3.73
C PHE A 61 6.53 0.21 4.09
N ASP A 62 7.38 1.25 4.10
CA ASP A 62 8.81 1.12 4.37
C ASP A 62 9.48 0.06 3.48
N VAL A 63 9.18 0.10 2.17
CA VAL A 63 9.75 -0.84 1.18
C VAL A 63 10.89 -0.21 0.42
N SER A 64 11.69 -1.01 -0.28
CA SER A 64 12.76 -0.53 -1.14
C SER A 64 12.45 -0.85 -2.60
N PHE A 65 12.87 0.04 -3.50
CA PHE A 65 12.84 -0.29 -4.92
C PHE A 65 13.86 -1.36 -5.29
N ILE A 66 13.65 -1.98 -6.46
CA ILE A 66 14.60 -2.94 -7.02
C ILE A 66 16.01 -2.37 -7.06
N ASN A 67 16.94 -3.11 -6.47
CA ASN A 67 18.38 -2.85 -6.55
C ASN A 67 19.05 -3.62 -7.71
N GLU A 68 20.36 -3.45 -7.87
CA GLU A 68 21.17 -4.12 -8.90
C GLU A 68 21.11 -5.65 -8.86
N ARG A 69 20.74 -6.24 -7.73
CA ARG A 69 20.58 -7.70 -7.55
C ARG A 69 19.16 -8.18 -7.87
N GLY A 70 18.31 -7.30 -8.42
CA GLY A 70 16.92 -7.63 -8.74
C GLY A 70 16.01 -7.79 -7.52
N ARG A 71 16.41 -7.29 -6.34
CA ARG A 71 15.63 -7.42 -5.10
C ARG A 71 14.98 -6.10 -4.70
N GLY A 72 13.74 -6.17 -4.24
CA GLY A 72 12.89 -5.02 -3.94
C GLY A 72 11.66 -4.98 -4.83
N MET A 73 10.92 -3.88 -4.77
CA MET A 73 9.68 -3.70 -5.51
C MET A 73 9.92 -2.86 -6.77
N THR A 74 9.30 -3.23 -7.89
CA THR A 74 9.13 -2.28 -8.99
C THR A 74 8.13 -1.20 -8.60
N ARG A 75 8.09 -0.11 -9.37
CA ARG A 75 7.02 0.90 -9.20
C ARG A 75 5.64 0.31 -9.42
N LEU A 76 5.51 -0.64 -10.35
CA LEU A 76 4.25 -1.34 -10.61
C LEU A 76 3.84 -2.22 -9.42
N ASP A 77 4.78 -2.92 -8.79
CA ASP A 77 4.50 -3.69 -7.58
C ASP A 77 4.00 -2.78 -6.46
N CYS A 78 4.57 -1.57 -6.32
CA CYS A 78 4.08 -0.59 -5.36
C CYS A 78 2.63 -0.15 -5.65
N VAL A 79 2.29 0.09 -6.92
CA VAL A 79 0.91 0.42 -7.34
C VAL A 79 -0.04 -0.73 -7.00
N GLN A 80 0.35 -1.97 -7.31
CA GLN A 80 -0.44 -3.16 -6.98
C GLN A 80 -0.63 -3.33 -5.48
N LEU A 81 0.41 -3.06 -4.68
CA LEU A 81 0.34 -3.11 -3.23
C LEU A 81 -0.65 -2.09 -2.68
N ALA A 82 -0.63 -0.85 -3.19
CA ALA A 82 -1.57 0.20 -2.82
C ALA A 82 -3.02 -0.20 -3.13
N HIS A 83 -3.27 -0.69 -4.35
CA HIS A 83 -4.59 -1.14 -4.78
C HIS A 83 -5.11 -2.30 -3.92
N ARG A 84 -4.26 -3.30 -3.64
CA ARG A 84 -4.64 -4.44 -2.80
C ARG A 84 -4.92 -4.00 -1.37
N PHE A 85 -4.15 -3.06 -0.84
CA PHE A 85 -4.38 -2.50 0.49
C PHE A 85 -5.72 -1.74 0.55
N ASP A 86 -6.01 -0.87 -0.42
CA ASP A 86 -7.27 -0.12 -0.49
C ASP A 86 -8.49 -1.07 -0.55
N SER A 87 -8.45 -2.06 -1.44
CA SER A 87 -9.49 -3.09 -1.56
C SER A 87 -9.71 -3.86 -0.24
N TRP A 88 -8.63 -4.20 0.44
CA TRP A 88 -8.68 -4.89 1.72
C TRP A 88 -9.30 -4.04 2.83
N ILE A 89 -8.92 -2.76 2.92
CA ILE A 89 -9.52 -1.81 3.89
C ILE A 89 -11.02 -1.67 3.65
N ARG A 90 -11.45 -1.48 2.40
CA ARG A 90 -12.89 -1.41 2.05
C ARG A 90 -13.63 -2.67 2.47
N THR A 91 -13.04 -3.84 2.25
CA THR A 91 -13.63 -5.13 2.66
C THR A 91 -13.80 -5.21 4.18
N LEU A 92 -12.84 -4.71 4.95
CA LEU A 92 -12.95 -4.67 6.42
C LEU A 92 -14.05 -3.72 6.89
N GLN A 93 -14.16 -2.54 6.27
CA GLN A 93 -15.19 -1.56 6.59
C GLN A 93 -16.61 -2.11 6.34
N THR A 94 -16.82 -2.79 5.20
CA THR A 94 -18.12 -3.42 4.89
C THR A 94 -18.49 -4.50 5.90
N LYS A 95 -17.52 -5.31 6.36
CA LYS A 95 -17.77 -6.36 7.37
C LYS A 95 -18.11 -5.80 8.75
N GLN A 96 -17.64 -4.60 9.10
CA GLN A 96 -17.98 -3.95 10.37
C GLN A 96 -19.39 -3.36 10.36
N GLN A 97 -19.90 -2.91 9.20
CA GLN A 97 -21.25 -2.34 9.07
C GLN A 97 -22.38 -3.39 9.10
N GLN A 98 -22.05 -4.67 8.95
CA GLN A 98 -23.00 -5.79 8.97
C GLN A 98 -23.08 -6.50 10.34
N ARG A 99 -22.37 -6.00 11.35
CA ARG A 99 -22.38 -6.49 12.73
C ARG A 99 -23.10 -5.48 13.62
#